data_AF-A0A9D9MW13-F1
#
_entry.id   AF-A0A9D9MW13-F1
#
_cell.length_a   1.000
_cell.length_b   1.000
_cell.length_c   1.000
_cell.angle_alpha   90.00
_cell.angle_beta   90.00
_cell.angle_gamma   90.00
#
_symmetry.space_group_name_H-M   'P 1'
#
loop_
_entity.id
_entity.type
_entity.pdbx_description
1 polymer ?
#
loop_
_entity_poly.entity_id
_entity_poly.type
_entity_poly.pdbx_seq_one_letter_code
_entity_poly.pdbx_strand_id
1 'polypeptide(L)'
;MHIYNKEFYEDQQGGSYTSAKEILPIVFHLTHPKSIVDVGCGVGTWLNTCQELGVDDVLGLDGPYVSEEMLKIPVTKFKKTDLSKPVSISRKFDLAMSLEVAEHLSEVDAETFVESLVTLSSFVLFSAAIPLQGGHNHINEQWQSYWADKFFARGYVAIDCIRPVAWNTDSVEWWYAQNMLLFVKKDLLDVRTDLLELSQSTHVSQLNLVHPKNYERFSDASRTSLLSVILSLPKRIRQAFSGKGF
;
A
#
# COMPACT_ATOMS: atom_id res chain seq x y z
N MET A 1 -1.89 -20.45 -15.25
CA MET A 1 -3.30 -20.70 -15.61
C MET A 1 -4.05 -19.43 -15.24
N HIS A 2 -4.65 -18.78 -16.25
CA HIS A 2 -5.21 -17.41 -16.32
C HIS A 2 -5.48 -16.67 -14.98
N ILE A 3 -4.79 -15.57 -14.65
CA ILE A 3 -4.74 -14.20 -15.25
C ILE A 3 -5.93 -13.34 -14.76
N TYR A 4 -5.60 -12.32 -13.96
CA TYR A 4 -6.47 -11.20 -13.56
C TYR A 4 -7.48 -10.87 -14.66
N ASN A 5 -8.78 -11.11 -14.41
CA ASN A 5 -9.82 -10.89 -15.41
C ASN A 5 -10.16 -9.39 -15.51
N LYS A 6 -10.72 -8.99 -16.65
CA LYS A 6 -11.14 -7.61 -16.92
C LYS A 6 -12.09 -7.06 -15.82
N GLU A 7 -12.94 -7.93 -15.27
CA GLU A 7 -13.88 -7.60 -14.19
C GLU A 7 -13.19 -7.24 -12.86
N PHE A 8 -12.11 -7.95 -12.48
CA PHE A 8 -11.31 -7.63 -11.28
C PHE A 8 -10.70 -6.22 -11.39
N TYR A 9 -10.20 -5.87 -12.58
CA TYR A 9 -9.70 -4.52 -12.82
C TYR A 9 -10.83 -3.49 -12.85
N GLU A 10 -12.00 -3.77 -13.44
CA GLU A 10 -13.10 -2.79 -13.55
C GLU A 10 -13.79 -2.47 -12.20
N ASP A 11 -13.97 -3.46 -11.31
CA ASP A 11 -14.59 -3.25 -9.99
C ASP A 11 -13.61 -2.57 -9.01
N GLN A 12 -12.34 -3.00 -8.98
CA GLN A 12 -11.30 -2.36 -8.18
C GLN A 12 -10.89 -0.96 -8.70
N GLN A 13 -11.12 -0.69 -9.99
CA GLN A 13 -10.85 0.62 -10.60
C GLN A 13 -11.70 1.73 -10.00
N GLY A 14 -12.99 1.45 -9.73
CA GLY A 14 -13.89 2.43 -9.11
C GLY A 14 -13.40 2.84 -7.71
N GLY A 15 -13.23 1.85 -6.83
CA GLY A 15 -12.80 2.07 -5.45
C GLY A 15 -11.40 2.68 -5.33
N SER A 16 -10.45 2.24 -6.16
CA SER A 16 -9.09 2.81 -6.15
C SER A 16 -9.06 4.25 -6.64
N TYR A 17 -9.83 4.58 -7.69
CA TYR A 17 -9.93 5.95 -8.19
C TYR A 17 -10.55 6.89 -7.15
N THR A 18 -11.68 6.52 -6.54
CA THR A 18 -12.33 7.36 -5.52
C THR A 18 -11.46 7.52 -4.28
N SER A 19 -10.83 6.43 -3.82
CA SER A 19 -9.89 6.48 -2.70
C SER A 19 -8.71 7.41 -2.98
N ALA A 20 -8.13 7.33 -4.18
CA ALA A 20 -7.03 8.19 -4.60
C ALA A 20 -7.43 9.67 -4.59
N LYS A 21 -8.64 10.02 -5.04
CA LYS A 21 -9.12 11.40 -5.04
C LYS A 21 -9.26 12.01 -3.64
N GLU A 22 -9.60 11.20 -2.65
CA GLU A 22 -9.74 11.66 -1.26
C GLU A 22 -8.38 11.72 -0.55
N ILE A 23 -7.53 10.73 -0.77
CA ILE A 23 -6.27 10.56 -0.02
C ILE A 23 -5.15 11.44 -0.58
N LEU A 24 -4.99 11.51 -1.91
CA LEU A 24 -3.87 12.23 -2.52
C LEU A 24 -3.82 13.72 -2.15
N PRO A 25 -4.93 14.47 -2.03
CA PRO A 25 -4.88 15.86 -1.54
C PRO A 25 -4.26 16.01 -0.15
N ILE A 26 -4.53 15.07 0.77
CA ILE A 26 -3.93 15.06 2.12
C ILE A 26 -2.41 14.88 2.01
N VAL A 27 -1.98 13.92 1.20
CA VAL A 27 -0.55 13.62 1.00
C VAL A 27 0.16 14.76 0.28
N PHE A 28 -0.46 15.33 -0.77
CA PHE A 28 0.12 16.41 -1.59
C PHE A 28 0.23 17.72 -0.81
N HIS A 29 -0.67 17.96 0.14
CA HIS A 29 -0.56 19.10 1.05
C HIS A 29 0.73 19.03 1.90
N LEU A 30 1.17 17.83 2.27
CA LEU A 30 2.37 17.63 3.09
C LEU A 30 3.65 17.55 2.24
N THR A 31 3.59 16.82 1.14
CA THR A 31 4.79 16.45 0.35
C THR A 31 5.06 17.36 -0.83
N HIS A 32 4.06 18.11 -1.31
CA HIS A 32 4.14 18.98 -2.49
C HIS A 32 4.89 18.35 -3.68
N PRO A 33 4.52 17.14 -4.11
CA PRO A 33 5.34 16.37 -5.03
C PRO A 33 5.27 16.99 -6.43
N LYS A 34 6.41 17.05 -7.12
CA LYS A 34 6.49 17.40 -8.55
C LYS A 34 6.81 16.19 -9.41
N SER A 35 7.27 15.12 -8.78
CA SER A 35 7.58 13.84 -9.40
C SER A 35 7.17 12.67 -8.49
N ILE A 36 6.51 11.65 -9.05
CA ILE A 36 5.98 10.51 -8.29
C ILE A 36 6.37 9.19 -8.96
N VAL A 37 6.81 8.22 -8.17
CA VAL A 37 6.92 6.83 -8.60
C VAL A 37 5.95 5.95 -7.83
N ASP A 38 5.24 5.06 -8.52
CA ASP A 38 4.32 4.09 -7.93
C ASP A 38 4.82 2.67 -8.19
N VAL A 39 5.22 1.98 -7.12
CA VAL A 39 5.84 0.66 -7.15
C VAL A 39 4.78 -0.40 -6.83
N GLY A 40 4.39 -1.13 -7.87
CA GLY A 40 3.18 -1.96 -7.90
C GLY A 40 1.95 -1.16 -8.34
N CYS A 41 2.11 -0.33 -9.37
CA CYS A 41 1.07 0.62 -9.80
C CYS A 41 -0.17 -0.03 -10.45
N GLY A 42 -0.14 -1.33 -10.72
CA GLY A 42 -1.11 -2.04 -11.54
C GLY A 42 -1.28 -1.36 -12.89
N VAL A 43 -2.54 -1.02 -13.22
CA VAL A 43 -2.89 -0.27 -14.43
C VAL A 43 -2.63 1.24 -14.32
N GLY A 44 -2.07 1.73 -13.22
CA GLY A 44 -1.72 3.13 -13.01
C GLY A 44 -2.89 4.03 -12.57
N THR A 45 -3.92 3.48 -11.91
CA THR A 45 -5.09 4.25 -11.47
C THR A 45 -4.70 5.40 -10.53
N TRP A 46 -3.88 5.14 -9.52
CA TRP A 46 -3.40 6.16 -8.58
C TRP A 46 -2.56 7.23 -9.29
N LEU A 47 -1.66 6.81 -10.18
CA LEU A 47 -0.86 7.74 -10.98
C LEU A 47 -1.70 8.59 -11.94
N ASN A 48 -2.76 8.05 -12.54
CA ASN A 48 -3.70 8.85 -13.33
C ASN A 48 -4.33 9.95 -12.47
N THR A 49 -4.78 9.62 -11.25
CA THR A 49 -5.31 10.64 -10.32
C THR A 49 -4.22 11.66 -9.91
N CYS A 50 -2.96 11.26 -9.73
CA CYS A 50 -1.87 12.19 -9.52
C CYS A 50 -1.71 13.19 -10.69
N GLN A 51 -1.85 12.73 -11.93
CA GLN A 51 -1.82 13.61 -13.11
C GLN A 51 -3.02 14.55 -13.16
N GLU A 52 -4.23 14.08 -12.80
CA GLU A 52 -5.42 14.94 -12.65
C GLU A 52 -5.21 16.05 -11.59
N LEU A 53 -4.40 15.77 -10.57
CA LEU A 53 -4.01 16.73 -9.52
C LEU A 53 -2.79 17.59 -9.91
N GLY A 54 -2.32 17.51 -11.15
CA GLY A 54 -1.30 18.40 -11.71
C GLY A 54 0.14 17.92 -11.62
N VAL A 55 0.38 16.64 -11.28
CA VAL A 55 1.74 16.06 -11.27
C VAL A 55 1.99 15.28 -12.56
N ASP A 56 2.70 15.88 -13.50
CA ASP A 56 2.97 15.26 -14.79
C ASP A 56 4.14 14.26 -14.78
N ASP A 57 5.17 14.47 -13.96
CA ASP A 57 6.33 13.57 -13.90
C ASP A 57 6.01 12.34 -13.05
N VAL A 58 5.37 11.35 -13.66
CA VAL A 58 4.99 10.08 -13.02
C VAL A 58 5.68 8.89 -13.66
N LEU A 59 6.02 7.89 -12.84
CA LEU A 59 6.53 6.60 -13.28
C LEU A 59 5.84 5.45 -12.55
N GLY A 60 5.15 4.59 -13.30
CA GLY A 60 4.58 3.35 -12.79
C GLY A 60 5.53 2.17 -13.00
N LEU A 61 5.75 1.38 -11.95
CA LEU A 61 6.52 0.14 -11.99
C LEU A 61 5.61 -1.02 -11.63
N ASP A 62 5.48 -2.01 -12.50
CA ASP A 62 4.74 -3.24 -12.18
C ASP A 62 5.21 -4.40 -13.06
N GLY A 63 4.76 -5.62 -12.80
CA GLY A 63 5.19 -6.82 -13.50
C GLY A 63 4.75 -6.87 -14.97
N PRO A 64 5.36 -7.78 -15.76
CA PRO A 64 5.04 -7.95 -17.19
C PRO A 64 3.63 -8.48 -17.46
N TYR A 65 2.88 -8.86 -16.42
CA TYR A 65 1.49 -9.32 -16.51
C TYR A 65 0.49 -8.18 -16.68
N VAL A 66 0.88 -6.91 -16.44
CA VAL A 66 0.00 -5.76 -16.68
C VAL A 66 -0.15 -5.55 -18.19
N SER A 67 -1.40 -5.50 -18.66
CA SER A 67 -1.71 -5.23 -20.05
C SER A 67 -1.52 -3.74 -20.35
N GLU A 68 -0.71 -3.41 -21.37
CA GLU A 68 -0.47 -2.03 -21.81
C GLU A 68 -1.75 -1.35 -22.29
N GLU A 69 -2.69 -2.12 -22.86
CA GLU A 69 -3.99 -1.61 -23.34
C GLU A 69 -4.92 -1.17 -22.19
N MET A 70 -4.67 -1.64 -20.97
CA MET A 70 -5.47 -1.32 -19.79
C MET A 70 -4.89 -0.14 -19.00
N LEU A 71 -3.69 0.33 -19.36
CA LEU A 71 -3.02 1.41 -18.65
C LEU A 71 -3.85 2.69 -18.67
N LYS A 72 -3.93 3.34 -17.50
CA LYS A 72 -4.53 4.66 -17.30
C LYS A 72 -3.50 5.79 -17.40
N ILE A 73 -2.22 5.43 -17.54
CA ILE A 73 -1.12 6.34 -17.79
C ILE A 73 -0.50 6.04 -19.17
N PRO A 74 0.20 6.99 -19.80
CA PRO A 74 0.93 6.72 -21.03
C PRO A 74 1.90 5.54 -20.86
N VAL A 75 1.98 4.65 -21.85
CA VAL A 75 2.93 3.51 -21.86
C VAL A 75 4.37 3.97 -21.62
N THR A 76 4.74 5.16 -22.09
CA THR A 76 6.06 5.78 -21.87
C THR A 76 6.36 6.11 -20.40
N LYS A 77 5.35 6.16 -19.54
CA LYS A 77 5.43 6.36 -18.09
C LYS A 77 5.26 5.05 -17.31
N PHE A 78 5.25 3.90 -17.98
CA PHE A 78 5.17 2.60 -17.35
C PHE A 78 6.43 1.78 -17.65
N LYS A 79 6.95 1.08 -16.64
CA LYS A 79 8.13 0.20 -16.78
C LYS A 79 7.87 -1.16 -16.14
N LYS A 80 7.89 -2.20 -16.97
CA LYS A 80 7.84 -3.59 -16.53
C LYS A 80 9.02 -3.90 -15.61
N THR A 81 8.74 -4.25 -14.35
CA THR A 81 9.72 -4.42 -13.27
C THR A 81 9.35 -5.63 -12.43
N ASP A 82 10.32 -6.49 -12.14
CA ASP A 82 10.16 -7.59 -11.18
C ASP A 82 10.34 -7.05 -9.76
N LEU A 83 9.23 -6.86 -9.04
CA LEU A 83 9.20 -6.24 -7.72
C LEU A 83 9.76 -7.13 -6.60
N SER A 84 10.02 -8.42 -6.87
CA SER A 84 10.76 -9.30 -5.95
C SER A 84 12.27 -9.03 -5.94
N LYS A 85 12.75 -8.17 -6.86
CA LYS A 85 14.16 -7.80 -7.00
C LYS A 85 14.37 -6.33 -6.65
N PRO A 86 15.62 -5.93 -6.36
CA PRO A 86 15.94 -4.52 -6.15
C PRO A 86 15.49 -3.66 -7.34
N VAL A 87 14.75 -2.58 -7.06
CA VAL A 87 14.30 -1.63 -8.08
C VAL A 87 15.45 -0.69 -8.41
N SER A 88 15.96 -0.77 -9.64
CA SER A 88 17.05 0.10 -10.11
C SER A 88 16.51 1.20 -11.02
N ILE A 89 16.34 2.40 -10.45
CA ILE A 89 16.01 3.65 -11.15
C ILE A 89 17.10 4.68 -10.86
N SER A 90 17.59 5.37 -11.89
CA SER A 90 18.75 6.27 -11.80
C SER A 90 18.45 7.66 -11.23
N ARG A 91 17.27 7.86 -10.63
CA ARG A 91 16.82 9.12 -10.06
C ARG A 91 15.97 8.90 -8.82
N LYS A 92 15.83 9.96 -8.03
CA LYS A 92 14.83 10.07 -6.96
C LYS A 92 13.58 10.80 -7.46
N PHE A 93 12.50 10.60 -6.72
CA PHE A 93 11.19 11.23 -6.86
C PHE A 93 10.84 11.98 -5.58
N ASP A 94 9.97 12.98 -5.69
CA ASP A 94 9.51 13.75 -4.53
C ASP A 94 8.59 12.90 -3.64
N LEU A 95 7.91 11.90 -4.21
CA LEU A 95 7.11 10.91 -3.50
C LEU A 95 7.25 9.53 -4.16
N ALA A 96 7.48 8.50 -3.35
CA ALA A 96 7.28 7.11 -3.76
C ALA A 96 5.96 6.59 -3.17
N MET A 97 5.26 5.75 -3.92
CA MET A 97 4.04 5.07 -3.47
C MET A 97 4.19 3.56 -3.64
N SER A 98 3.56 2.80 -2.76
CA SER A 98 3.32 1.36 -2.94
C SER A 98 2.13 0.94 -2.10
N LEU A 99 1.01 0.59 -2.74
CA LEU A 99 -0.29 0.48 -2.10
C LEU A 99 -0.93 -0.88 -2.37
N GLU A 100 -1.06 -1.71 -1.34
CA GLU A 100 -1.54 -3.11 -1.42
C GLU A 100 -0.71 -3.97 -2.39
N VAL A 101 0.62 -3.94 -2.21
CA VAL A 101 1.59 -4.64 -3.07
C VAL A 101 2.43 -5.63 -2.28
N ALA A 102 2.95 -5.22 -1.12
CA ALA A 102 3.98 -5.96 -0.40
C ALA A 102 3.49 -7.32 0.15
N GLU A 103 2.18 -7.48 0.34
CA GLU A 103 1.53 -8.73 0.74
C GLU A 103 1.57 -9.83 -0.34
N HIS A 104 1.81 -9.45 -1.60
CA HIS A 104 1.96 -10.38 -2.73
C HIS A 104 3.42 -10.83 -2.92
N LEU A 105 4.37 -10.13 -2.29
CA LEU A 105 5.78 -10.47 -2.31
C LEU A 105 6.11 -11.44 -1.19
N SER A 106 7.19 -12.21 -1.32
CA SER A 106 7.58 -13.13 -0.26
C SER A 106 8.11 -12.37 0.96
N GLU A 107 7.93 -12.91 2.16
CA GLU A 107 8.44 -12.29 3.40
C GLU A 107 9.96 -12.05 3.34
N VAL A 108 10.70 -12.93 2.65
CA VAL A 108 12.16 -12.80 2.48
C VAL A 108 12.57 -11.63 1.59
N ASP A 109 11.68 -11.16 0.71
CA ASP A 109 11.92 -10.01 -0.17
C ASP A 109 11.57 -8.68 0.51
N ALA A 110 10.91 -8.70 1.67
CA ALA A 110 10.40 -7.49 2.34
C ALA A 110 11.49 -6.45 2.63
N GLU A 111 12.68 -6.87 3.05
CA GLU A 111 13.81 -5.96 3.28
C GLU A 111 14.27 -5.28 1.98
N THR A 112 14.44 -6.05 0.92
CA THR A 112 14.84 -5.55 -0.40
C THR A 112 13.79 -4.62 -0.99
N PHE A 113 12.52 -4.92 -0.74
CA PHE A 113 11.41 -4.11 -1.20
C PHE A 113 11.37 -2.75 -0.49
N VAL A 114 11.46 -2.73 0.83
CA VAL A 114 11.53 -1.45 1.58
C VAL A 114 12.78 -0.67 1.21
N GLU A 115 13.92 -1.32 1.01
CA GLU A 115 15.15 -0.67 0.51
C GLU A 115 14.91 0.02 -0.83
N SER A 116 14.23 -0.65 -1.75
CA SER A 116 13.86 -0.08 -3.05
C SER A 116 13.03 1.19 -2.88
N LEU A 117 12.04 1.21 -1.99
CA LEU A 117 11.20 2.39 -1.77
C LEU A 117 11.96 3.58 -1.18
N VAL A 118 12.80 3.35 -0.15
CA VAL A 118 13.55 4.45 0.49
C VAL A 118 14.67 5.01 -0.39
N THR A 119 15.20 4.22 -1.33
CA THR A 119 16.17 4.74 -2.30
C THR A 119 15.50 5.70 -3.29
N LEU A 120 14.22 5.49 -3.59
CA LEU A 120 13.45 6.27 -4.56
C LEU A 120 12.98 7.63 -4.02
N SER A 121 12.67 7.76 -2.72
CA SER A 121 12.17 9.04 -2.19
C SER A 121 12.37 9.21 -0.68
N SER A 122 12.40 10.47 -0.23
CA SER A 122 12.35 10.83 1.19
C SER A 122 10.94 10.77 1.78
N PHE A 123 9.90 10.70 0.93
CA PHE A 123 8.51 10.46 1.31
C PHE A 123 8.03 9.17 0.66
N VAL A 124 7.49 8.25 1.45
CA VAL A 124 6.95 6.97 0.95
C VAL A 124 5.53 6.80 1.48
N LEU A 125 4.54 6.87 0.59
CA LEU A 125 3.16 6.49 0.90
C LEU A 125 3.02 4.99 0.74
N PHE A 126 2.68 4.29 1.80
CA PHE A 126 2.74 2.83 1.82
C PHE A 126 1.49 2.21 2.44
N SER A 127 0.99 1.13 1.83
CA SER A 127 0.00 0.25 2.42
C SER A 127 0.27 -1.20 2.04
N ALA A 128 -0.07 -2.13 2.93
CA ALA A 128 -0.04 -3.56 2.66
C ALA A 128 -1.03 -4.27 3.59
N ALA A 129 -1.62 -5.36 3.10
CA ALA A 129 -2.59 -6.15 3.85
C ALA A 129 -2.05 -6.66 5.20
N ILE A 130 -2.85 -6.50 6.26
CA ILE A 130 -2.55 -7.04 7.59
C ILE A 130 -2.90 -8.53 7.70
N PRO A 131 -2.39 -9.26 8.72
CA PRO A 131 -2.71 -10.67 8.91
C PRO A 131 -4.21 -10.92 8.93
N LEU A 132 -4.63 -11.93 8.18
CA LEU A 132 -6.02 -12.35 8.04
C LEU A 132 -6.91 -11.37 7.27
N GLN A 133 -6.40 -10.27 6.69
CA GLN A 133 -7.18 -9.40 5.81
C GLN A 133 -7.77 -10.17 4.62
N GLY A 134 -7.01 -11.16 4.13
CA GLY A 134 -7.35 -11.94 2.95
C GLY A 134 -7.22 -11.12 1.67
N GLY A 135 -7.43 -11.81 0.54
CA GLY A 135 -7.27 -11.27 -0.80
C GLY A 135 -6.65 -12.30 -1.73
N HIS A 136 -6.54 -11.96 -3.01
CA HIS A 136 -6.04 -12.90 -4.01
C HIS A 136 -4.52 -12.99 -3.92
N ASN A 137 -3.98 -14.18 -3.68
CA ASN A 137 -2.53 -14.43 -3.63
C ASN A 137 -1.79 -13.55 -2.59
N HIS A 138 -2.40 -13.33 -1.43
CA HIS A 138 -1.72 -12.71 -0.29
C HIS A 138 -0.88 -13.77 0.43
N ILE A 139 0.43 -13.63 0.36
CA ILE A 139 1.40 -14.60 0.90
C ILE A 139 2.23 -14.02 2.06
N ASN A 140 2.21 -12.69 2.24
CA ASN A 140 2.99 -11.97 3.25
C ASN A 140 2.15 -10.87 3.91
N GLU A 141 0.98 -11.25 4.44
CA GLU A 141 0.16 -10.34 5.25
C GLU A 141 0.87 -10.04 6.58
N GLN A 142 1.19 -8.78 6.83
CA GLN A 142 2.01 -8.35 7.97
C GLN A 142 1.45 -7.08 8.60
N TRP A 143 1.64 -6.93 9.90
CA TRP A 143 1.14 -5.78 10.66
C TRP A 143 1.75 -4.45 10.20
N GLN A 144 1.02 -3.34 10.36
CA GLN A 144 1.54 -2.02 10.02
C GLN A 144 2.85 -1.70 10.76
N SER A 145 2.95 -2.11 12.03
CA SER A 145 4.20 -1.98 12.82
C SER A 145 5.38 -2.76 12.22
N TYR A 146 5.15 -3.94 11.64
CA TYR A 146 6.22 -4.72 10.99
C TYR A 146 6.85 -3.94 9.83
N TRP A 147 6.02 -3.29 9.02
CA TRP A 147 6.51 -2.43 7.94
C TRP A 147 7.18 -1.17 8.50
N ALA A 148 6.58 -0.56 9.52
CA ALA A 148 7.14 0.62 10.17
C ALA A 148 8.54 0.37 10.76
N ASP A 149 8.78 -0.79 11.37
CA ASP A 149 10.10 -1.17 11.89
C ASP A 149 11.15 -1.27 10.78
N LYS A 150 10.79 -1.76 9.58
CA LYS A 150 11.70 -1.83 8.43
C LYS A 150 12.05 -0.46 7.87
N PHE A 151 11.07 0.44 7.80
CA PHE A 151 11.30 1.84 7.44
C PHE A 151 12.16 2.54 8.51
N PHE A 152 11.89 2.29 9.79
CA PHE A 152 12.65 2.83 10.91
C PHE A 152 14.13 2.43 10.87
N ALA A 153 14.42 1.17 10.57
CA ALA A 153 15.78 0.67 10.38
C ALA A 153 16.55 1.40 9.26
N ARG A 154 15.86 2.07 8.33
CA ARG A 154 16.40 2.85 7.21
C ARG A 154 16.36 4.37 7.44
N GLY A 155 16.05 4.80 8.67
CA GLY A 155 16.01 6.22 9.03
C GLY A 155 14.73 6.93 8.60
N TYR A 156 13.61 6.21 8.48
CA TYR A 156 12.29 6.78 8.23
C TYR A 156 11.40 6.68 9.47
N VAL A 157 10.49 7.60 9.65
CA VAL A 157 9.46 7.55 10.70
C VAL A 157 8.08 7.40 10.10
N ALA A 158 7.18 6.71 10.78
CA ALA A 158 5.77 6.67 10.40
C ALA A 158 5.08 7.98 10.81
N ILE A 159 4.26 8.51 9.91
CA ILE A 159 3.30 9.58 10.16
C ILE A 159 1.92 9.08 9.79
N ASP A 160 1.02 9.06 10.76
CA ASP A 160 -0.36 8.61 10.59
C ASP A 160 -1.31 9.78 10.29
N CYS A 161 -1.09 10.42 9.13
CA CYS A 161 -1.90 11.56 8.70
C CYS A 161 -3.12 11.17 7.84
N ILE A 162 -3.20 9.91 7.40
CA ILE A 162 -4.28 9.44 6.52
C ILE A 162 -5.44 8.85 7.34
N ARG A 163 -5.15 7.89 8.23
CA ARG A 163 -6.18 7.08 8.88
C ARG A 163 -7.14 7.91 9.73
N PRO A 164 -6.69 8.91 10.52
CA PRO A 164 -7.61 9.75 11.31
C PRO A 164 -8.66 10.49 10.47
N VAL A 165 -8.36 10.77 9.20
CA VAL A 165 -9.26 11.52 8.29
C VAL A 165 -10.07 10.57 7.41
N ALA A 166 -9.46 9.48 6.95
CA ALA A 166 -10.06 8.57 5.97
C ALA A 166 -10.89 7.43 6.61
N TRP A 167 -10.77 7.17 7.92
CA TRP A 167 -11.30 5.96 8.56
C TRP A 167 -12.78 5.68 8.27
N ASN A 168 -13.63 6.71 8.31
CA ASN A 168 -15.08 6.58 8.09
C ASN A 168 -15.53 7.24 6.78
N THR A 169 -14.63 7.47 5.85
CA THR A 169 -14.95 8.10 4.56
C THR A 169 -15.46 7.03 3.59
N ASP A 170 -16.75 7.07 3.25
CA ASP A 170 -17.37 6.02 2.42
C ASP A 170 -16.82 5.93 0.99
N SER A 171 -16.26 7.02 0.45
CA SER A 171 -15.57 7.04 -0.85
C SER A 171 -14.17 6.43 -0.82
N VAL A 172 -13.65 6.10 0.36
CA VAL A 172 -12.36 5.43 0.55
C VAL A 172 -12.59 3.96 0.88
N GLU A 173 -11.92 3.08 0.13
CA GLU A 173 -11.95 1.66 0.42
C GLU A 173 -11.29 1.38 1.77
N TRP A 174 -11.94 0.56 2.58
CA TRP A 174 -11.57 0.38 3.98
C TRP A 174 -10.15 -0.18 4.15
N TRP A 175 -9.63 -0.95 3.19
CA TRP A 175 -8.27 -1.46 3.25
C TRP A 175 -7.25 -0.33 3.11
N TYR A 176 -7.48 0.64 2.22
CA TYR A 176 -6.63 1.83 2.13
C TYR A 176 -6.74 2.67 3.41
N ALA A 177 -7.94 2.89 3.94
CA ALA A 177 -8.13 3.61 5.20
C ALA A 177 -7.47 2.90 6.40
N GLN A 178 -7.36 1.58 6.38
CA GLN A 178 -6.76 0.77 7.45
C GLN A 178 -5.23 0.74 7.39
N ASN A 179 -4.69 0.52 6.20
CA ASN A 179 -3.31 0.08 6.01
C ASN A 179 -2.36 1.22 5.70
N MET A 180 -2.88 2.35 5.21
CA MET A 180 -2.05 3.40 4.65
C MET A 180 -1.38 4.26 5.71
N LEU A 181 -0.06 4.42 5.57
CA LEU A 181 0.78 5.28 6.38
C LEU A 181 1.73 6.08 5.47
N LEU A 182 2.12 7.27 5.91
CA LEU A 182 3.18 8.03 5.27
C LEU A 182 4.49 7.81 6.04
N PHE A 183 5.53 7.34 5.35
CA PHE A 183 6.86 7.22 5.90
C PHE A 183 7.74 8.38 5.43
N VAL A 184 8.40 9.03 6.37
CA VAL A 184 9.18 10.25 6.12
C VAL A 184 10.61 10.07 6.60
N LYS A 185 11.58 10.44 5.76
CA LYS A 185 12.99 10.42 6.14
C LYS A 185 13.22 11.34 7.35
N LYS A 186 13.81 10.80 8.41
CA LYS A 186 13.91 11.43 9.73
C LYS A 186 14.55 12.83 9.71
N ASP A 187 15.57 13.03 8.87
CA ASP A 187 16.27 14.33 8.75
C ASP A 187 15.34 15.47 8.29
N LEU A 188 14.19 15.16 7.66
CA LEU A 188 13.20 16.17 7.28
C LEU A 188 12.49 16.76 8.51
N LEU A 189 12.39 16.03 9.62
CA LEU A 189 11.76 16.53 10.84
C LEU A 189 12.53 17.70 11.47
N ASP A 190 13.83 17.79 11.21
CA ASP A 190 14.69 18.86 11.73
C ASP A 190 14.43 20.21 11.03
N VAL A 191 13.84 20.18 9.83
CA VAL A 191 13.62 21.36 8.98
C VAL A 191 12.15 21.63 8.65
N ARG A 192 11.23 20.71 9.00
CA ARG A 192 9.79 20.81 8.74
C ARG A 192 9.00 20.59 10.04
N THR A 193 8.65 21.69 10.70
CA THR A 193 7.90 21.68 11.97
C THR A 193 6.56 20.99 11.88
N ASP A 194 5.86 21.15 10.75
CA ASP A 194 4.58 20.48 10.48
C ASP A 194 4.73 18.95 10.46
N LEU A 195 5.82 18.42 9.90
CA LEU A 195 6.11 16.98 9.92
C LEU A 195 6.52 16.50 11.32
N LEU A 196 7.27 17.31 12.07
CA LEU A 196 7.64 17.01 13.45
C LEU A 196 6.41 16.89 14.35
N GLU A 197 5.49 17.85 14.27
CA GLU A 197 4.23 17.85 15.04
C GLU A 197 3.38 16.63 14.70
N LEU A 198 3.21 16.32 13.40
CA LEU A 198 2.48 15.14 12.97
C LEU A 198 3.15 13.84 13.44
N SER A 199 4.48 13.75 13.37
CA SER A 199 5.22 12.60 13.88
C SER A 199 5.03 12.42 15.40
N GLN A 200 5.02 13.51 16.17
CA GLN A 200 4.76 13.46 17.62
C GLN A 200 3.32 13.06 17.96
N SER A 201 2.36 13.44 17.12
CA SER A 201 0.96 13.02 17.24
C SER A 201 0.72 11.56 16.81
N THR A 202 1.67 10.94 16.10
CA THR A 202 1.54 9.57 15.63
C THR A 202 1.80 8.59 16.78
N HIS A 203 0.77 7.84 17.17
CA HIS A 203 0.87 6.82 18.21
C HIS A 203 1.58 5.56 17.70
N VAL A 204 2.91 5.59 17.63
CA VAL A 204 3.74 4.48 17.10
C VAL A 204 3.51 3.14 17.83
N SER A 205 3.16 3.18 19.12
CA SER A 205 2.81 1.97 19.91
C SER A 205 1.43 1.40 19.59
N GLN A 206 0.63 2.08 18.76
CA GLN A 206 -0.74 1.71 18.38
C GLN A 206 -0.92 1.72 16.85
N LEU A 207 0.13 1.45 16.08
CA LEU A 207 0.04 1.41 14.62
C LEU A 207 -0.83 0.25 14.09
N ASN A 208 -0.90 -0.86 14.82
CA ASN A 208 -1.67 -2.02 14.40
C ASN A 208 -3.16 -1.77 14.62
N LEU A 209 -3.84 -1.30 13.58
CA LEU A 209 -5.26 -1.02 13.60
C LEU A 209 -6.00 -1.98 12.66
N VAL A 210 -7.18 -2.42 13.12
CA VAL A 210 -8.12 -3.24 12.33
C VAL A 210 -9.38 -2.41 12.14
N HIS A 211 -9.74 -2.19 10.88
CA HIS A 211 -10.95 -1.48 10.52
C HIS A 211 -12.19 -2.31 10.85
N PRO A 212 -13.29 -1.72 11.37
CA PRO A 212 -14.52 -2.46 11.68
C PRO A 212 -15.04 -3.28 10.49
N LYS A 213 -15.09 -2.70 9.28
CA LYS A 213 -15.44 -3.42 8.04
C LYS A 213 -14.54 -4.66 7.80
N ASN A 214 -13.27 -4.64 8.19
CA ASN A 214 -12.41 -5.82 8.09
C ASN A 214 -12.77 -6.87 9.15
N TYR A 215 -12.88 -6.44 10.41
CA TYR A 215 -13.23 -7.31 11.53
C TYR A 215 -14.58 -8.00 11.32
N GLU A 216 -15.59 -7.25 10.89
CA GLU A 216 -16.97 -7.71 10.68
C GLU A 216 -17.09 -8.74 9.55
N ARG A 217 -16.22 -8.69 8.54
CA ARG A 217 -16.16 -9.73 7.49
C ARG A 217 -15.88 -11.12 8.06
N PHE A 218 -15.21 -11.21 9.21
CA PHE A 218 -14.88 -12.47 9.87
C PHE A 218 -15.81 -12.82 11.02
N SER A 219 -16.45 -11.83 11.66
CA SER A 219 -17.36 -12.09 12.78
C SER A 219 -18.77 -12.50 12.34
N ASP A 220 -19.16 -12.26 11.09
CA ASP A 220 -20.46 -12.70 10.57
C ASP A 220 -20.43 -14.17 10.10
N ALA A 221 -20.64 -15.08 11.05
CA ALA A 221 -20.78 -16.51 10.80
C ALA A 221 -21.94 -16.85 9.81
N SER A 222 -22.90 -15.94 9.61
CA SER A 222 -24.01 -16.15 8.66
C SER A 222 -23.62 -15.90 7.20
N ARG A 223 -22.50 -15.22 6.94
CA ARG A 223 -21.95 -14.95 5.59
C ARG A 223 -20.87 -15.92 5.16
N THR A 224 -20.37 -16.73 6.09
CA THR A 224 -19.32 -17.72 5.81
C THR A 224 -19.97 -19.00 5.34
N SER A 225 -20.00 -19.25 4.02
CA SER A 225 -20.57 -20.50 3.50
C SER A 225 -19.80 -21.69 4.08
N LEU A 226 -20.50 -22.79 4.35
CA LEU A 226 -19.87 -24.04 4.81
C LEU A 226 -18.70 -24.45 3.90
N LEU A 227 -18.83 -24.18 2.59
CA LEU A 227 -17.79 -24.41 1.60
C LEU A 227 -16.52 -23.56 1.88
N SER A 228 -16.68 -22.28 2.21
CA SER A 228 -15.55 -21.40 2.55
C SER A 228 -14.86 -21.79 3.85
N VAL A 229 -15.61 -22.31 4.83
CA VAL A 229 -15.04 -22.89 6.05
C VAL A 229 -14.19 -24.11 5.71
N ILE A 230 -14.73 -25.05 4.93
CA ILE A 230 -14.03 -26.28 4.52
C ILE A 230 -12.78 -25.97 3.69
N LEU A 231 -12.86 -25.04 2.74
CA LEU A 231 -11.73 -24.66 1.90
C LEU A 231 -10.63 -23.90 2.67
N SER A 232 -10.98 -23.18 3.74
CA SER A 232 -10.01 -22.46 4.57
C SER A 232 -9.36 -23.34 5.66
N LEU A 233 -9.94 -24.51 5.97
CA LEU A 233 -9.45 -25.43 7.01
C LEU A 233 -7.97 -25.81 6.84
N PRO A 234 -7.46 -26.17 5.64
CA PRO A 234 -6.06 -26.55 5.48
C PRO A 234 -5.08 -25.41 5.83
N LYS A 235 -5.43 -24.16 5.47
CA LYS A 235 -4.64 -22.96 5.80
C LYS A 235 -4.68 -22.69 7.31
N ARG A 236 -5.86 -22.75 7.92
CA ARG A 236 -6.06 -22.57 9.36
C ARG A 236 -5.34 -23.64 10.19
N ILE A 237 -5.36 -24.89 9.75
CA ILE A 237 -4.62 -26.00 10.35
C ILE A 237 -3.11 -25.74 10.27
N ARG A 238 -2.57 -25.37 9.11
CA ARG A 238 -1.14 -25.00 8.99
C ARG A 238 -0.75 -23.86 9.93
N GLN A 239 -1.57 -22.82 10.02
CA GLN A 239 -1.32 -21.68 10.89
C GLN A 239 -1.33 -22.09 12.37
N ALA A 240 -2.32 -22.89 12.80
CA ALA A 240 -2.40 -23.41 14.16
C ALA A 240 -1.18 -24.26 14.57
N PHE A 241 -0.58 -25.00 13.63
CA PHE A 241 0.61 -25.80 13.88
C PHE A 241 1.95 -25.06 13.68
N SER A 242 1.94 -23.86 13.07
CA SER A 242 3.15 -23.05 12.87
C SER A 242 3.58 -22.22 14.08
N GLY A 243 2.88 -22.29 15.21
CA GLY A 243 3.29 -21.68 16.48
C GLY A 243 3.25 -20.15 16.55
N LYS A 244 2.94 -19.44 15.46
CA LYS A 244 2.62 -18.01 15.49
C LYS A 244 1.18 -17.83 16.01
N GLY A 245 1.02 -17.93 17.33
CA GLY A 245 -0.22 -17.56 18.02
C GLY A 245 -0.49 -16.06 17.93
N PHE A 246 -1.78 -15.70 18.00
CA PHE A 246 -2.36 -14.36 17.90
C PHE A 246 -1.55 -13.24 18.57
#